data_AF-A0A812TR25-F1
#
_entry.id   AF-A0A812TR25-F1
#
_cell.length_a   1.000
_cell.length_b   1.000
_cell.length_c   1.000
_cell.angle_alpha   90.00
_cell.angle_beta   90.00
_cell.angle_gamma   90.00
#
_symmetry.space_group_name_H-M   'P 1'
#
loop_
_entity.id
_entity.type
_entity.pdbx_description
1 polymer ?
#
loop_
_entity_poly.entity_id
_entity_poly.type
_entity_poly.pdbx_seq_one_letter_code
_entity_poly.pdbx_strand_id
1 'polypeptide(L)'
;MPQMNPLSGSYSQLQPQPGQPVSPTNAVVRPGQGSFQLQRPVGSIGSMDTAPKVMGQPGQGMRTMPANASMGASREQALQQRVAELEEALRGKDQEIKELQTALSRAGIKLPSSFAKKAKAREKVGSGGFRKVSQSQPAVPYEAVDQEDPIDLRLEEFYNGTGSAIPFQRINRGFYRFGETIVELNIINHKLMARTEDGWNRSKFGPIEKFLMYYENIEREKAGILLEP
;
A
#
# COMPACT_ATOMS: atom_id res chain seq x y z
N MET A 1 -46.87 18.61 -43.22
CA MET A 1 -46.06 19.31 -42.20
C MET A 1 -46.62 18.96 -40.83
N PRO A 2 -45.92 18.21 -39.98
CA PRO A 2 -46.44 17.84 -38.67
C PRO A 2 -46.27 18.99 -37.67
N GLN A 3 -47.35 19.27 -36.94
CA GLN A 3 -47.43 20.26 -35.86
C GLN A 3 -46.51 19.87 -34.70
N MET A 4 -45.75 20.85 -34.20
CA MET A 4 -45.02 20.75 -32.94
C MET A 4 -45.91 21.24 -31.78
N ASN A 5 -46.12 20.39 -30.78
CA ASN A 5 -46.67 20.77 -29.48
C ASN A 5 -45.55 21.29 -28.57
N PRO A 6 -45.70 22.45 -27.91
CA PRO A 6 -44.80 22.86 -26.84
C PRO A 6 -45.23 22.22 -25.50
N LEU A 7 -44.35 21.40 -24.92
CA LEU A 7 -44.48 20.91 -23.54
C LEU A 7 -44.04 22.02 -22.58
N SER A 8 -45.00 22.73 -22.01
CA SER A 8 -44.80 23.62 -20.86
C SER A 8 -44.66 22.79 -19.58
N GLY A 9 -43.42 22.50 -19.19
CA GLY A 9 -43.09 21.89 -17.90
C GLY A 9 -43.02 22.95 -16.79
N SER A 10 -43.95 22.86 -15.84
CA SER A 10 -44.00 23.66 -14.63
C SER A 10 -42.85 23.32 -13.68
N TYR A 11 -42.03 24.32 -13.35
CA TYR A 11 -41.02 24.22 -12.30
C TYR A 11 -41.70 24.40 -10.93
N SER A 12 -41.88 23.30 -10.19
CA SER A 12 -42.23 23.36 -8.77
C SER A 12 -41.00 23.75 -7.96
N GLN A 13 -41.02 24.99 -7.48
CA GLN A 13 -40.06 25.61 -6.58
C GLN A 13 -40.18 24.96 -5.19
N LEU A 14 -39.21 24.14 -4.81
CA LEU A 14 -39.12 23.59 -3.45
C LEU A 14 -38.55 24.63 -2.49
N GLN A 15 -39.39 25.04 -1.55
CA GLN A 15 -39.11 25.98 -0.48
C GLN A 15 -38.36 25.26 0.66
N PRO A 16 -37.21 25.75 1.15
CA PRO A 16 -36.54 25.14 2.30
C PRO A 16 -37.25 25.52 3.61
N GLN A 17 -37.67 24.51 4.39
CA GLN A 17 -38.20 24.72 5.74
C GLN A 17 -37.08 24.96 6.75
N PRO A 18 -37.14 26.03 7.57
CA PRO A 18 -36.20 26.24 8.66
C PRO A 18 -36.69 25.59 9.96
N GLY A 19 -35.78 24.88 10.63
CA GLY A 19 -35.77 24.75 12.09
C GLY A 19 -36.65 23.65 12.69
N GLN A 20 -36.05 22.48 12.93
CA GLN A 20 -36.51 21.53 13.96
C GLN A 20 -35.37 21.35 14.97
N PRO A 21 -35.56 21.64 16.26
CA PRO A 21 -34.58 21.36 17.30
C PRO A 21 -34.57 19.86 17.62
N VAL A 22 -33.43 19.21 17.44
CA VAL A 22 -33.23 17.82 17.86
C VAL A 22 -32.93 17.76 19.36
N SER A 23 -33.81 17.07 20.10
CA SER A 23 -33.66 16.77 21.52
C SER A 23 -32.49 15.81 21.80
N PRO A 24 -31.76 15.95 22.93
CA PRO A 24 -30.72 15.02 23.32
C PRO A 24 -31.32 13.86 24.13
N THR A 25 -31.29 12.64 23.60
CA THR A 25 -31.63 11.45 24.42
C THR A 25 -30.82 10.23 23.98
N ASN A 26 -29.80 9.89 24.77
CA ASN A 26 -29.70 8.62 25.50
C ASN A 26 -28.24 8.31 25.83
N ALA A 27 -27.87 8.65 27.07
CA ALA A 27 -26.69 8.11 27.72
C ALA A 27 -26.94 6.62 28.00
N VAL A 28 -26.36 5.74 27.16
CA VAL A 28 -26.25 4.32 27.47
C VAL A 28 -25.07 4.14 28.43
N VAL A 29 -25.41 3.99 29.71
CA VAL A 29 -24.54 3.47 30.76
C VAL A 29 -24.23 2.01 30.44
N ARG A 30 -22.98 1.69 30.08
CA ARG A 30 -22.48 0.30 30.07
C ARG A 30 -21.66 0.03 31.34
N PRO A 31 -22.02 -0.99 32.14
CA PRO A 31 -21.17 -1.48 33.21
C PRO A 31 -20.14 -2.47 32.66
N GLY A 32 -18.97 -2.57 33.32
CA GLY A 32 -18.11 -3.75 33.24
C GLY A 32 -16.68 -3.48 32.82
N GLN A 33 -15.88 -2.95 33.75
CA GLN A 33 -14.43 -3.05 33.71
C GLN A 33 -14.01 -4.52 33.77
N GLY A 34 -13.46 -5.04 32.68
CA GLY A 34 -12.69 -6.28 32.65
C GLY A 34 -11.21 -5.94 32.39
N SER A 35 -10.48 -5.65 33.46
CA SER A 35 -9.04 -5.40 33.41
C SER A 35 -8.27 -6.72 33.22
N PHE A 36 -8.02 -7.12 31.98
CA PHE A 36 -6.98 -8.12 31.70
C PHE A 36 -5.62 -7.43 31.72
N GLN A 37 -4.98 -7.49 32.89
CA GLN A 37 -3.62 -7.05 33.13
C GLN A 37 -2.67 -8.04 32.45
N LEU A 38 -2.30 -7.78 31.19
CA LEU A 38 -1.26 -8.53 30.52
C LEU A 38 0.09 -8.10 31.13
N GLN A 39 0.59 -8.92 32.06
CA GLN A 39 1.96 -8.82 32.54
C GLN A 39 2.91 -8.96 31.36
N ARG A 40 3.55 -7.83 31.01
CA ARG A 40 4.71 -7.83 30.13
C ARG A 40 5.94 -8.10 30.99
N PRO A 41 6.82 -9.06 30.62
CA PRO A 41 8.10 -9.20 31.28
C PRO A 41 8.93 -7.94 31.04
N VAL A 42 9.34 -7.31 32.14
CA VAL A 42 10.30 -6.22 32.20
C VAL A 42 11.69 -6.77 31.87
N GLY A 43 12.06 -6.69 30.60
CA GLY A 43 13.45 -6.78 30.15
C GLY A 43 14.17 -5.49 30.51
N SER A 44 14.90 -5.55 31.61
CA SER A 44 15.73 -4.49 32.17
C SER A 44 17.09 -4.40 31.45
N ILE A 45 17.67 -3.19 31.49
CA ILE A 45 19.09 -2.84 31.31
C ILE A 45 19.58 -2.70 29.85
N GLY A 46 19.74 -1.43 29.46
CA GLY A 46 20.47 -0.98 28.28
C GLY A 46 20.52 0.54 28.20
N SER A 47 20.83 1.19 29.33
CA SER A 47 21.06 2.64 29.41
C SER A 47 22.40 2.94 28.74
N MET A 48 22.37 3.56 27.56
CA MET A 48 23.51 4.31 27.04
C MET A 48 23.13 5.77 26.97
N ASP A 49 23.22 6.36 28.15
CA ASP A 49 23.45 7.77 28.38
C ASP A 49 24.83 8.14 27.81
N THR A 50 24.87 9.00 26.81
CA THR A 50 25.97 9.96 26.58
C THR A 50 25.62 10.84 25.37
N ALA A 51 24.81 11.87 25.62
CA ALA A 51 24.74 13.03 24.75
C ALA A 51 25.80 14.06 25.22
N PRO A 52 26.87 14.32 24.46
CA PRO A 52 27.68 15.50 24.74
C PRO A 52 26.96 16.75 24.24
N LYS A 53 26.50 17.53 25.22
CA LYS A 53 26.09 18.92 25.11
C LYS A 53 27.29 19.76 24.65
N VAL A 54 27.43 20.01 23.35
CA VAL A 54 28.42 20.96 22.81
C VAL A 54 27.81 22.35 22.80
N MET A 55 28.30 23.16 23.75
CA MET A 55 28.08 24.58 23.88
C MET A 55 28.83 25.31 22.74
N GLY A 56 28.22 26.38 22.23
CA GLY A 56 28.64 27.05 21.00
C GLY A 56 30.05 27.68 21.00
N GLN A 57 30.58 27.84 19.80
CA GLN A 57 31.61 28.80 19.45
C GLN A 57 31.18 29.53 18.16
N PRO A 58 31.06 30.87 18.18
CA PRO A 58 31.10 31.68 16.97
C PRO A 58 32.55 32.12 16.75
N GLY A 59 33.16 31.74 15.62
CA GLY A 59 34.44 32.33 15.27
C GLY A 59 35.28 31.58 14.26
N GLN A 60 35.43 32.21 13.11
CA GLN A 60 36.67 32.34 12.34
C GLN A 60 37.19 31.13 11.54
N GLY A 61 37.48 31.44 10.28
CA GLY A 61 38.70 30.94 9.63
C GLY A 61 38.47 29.85 8.61
N MET A 62 38.35 30.28 7.35
CA MET A 62 38.63 29.45 6.19
C MET A 62 39.94 28.69 6.38
N ARG A 63 39.87 27.35 6.36
CA ARG A 63 41.00 26.49 6.03
C ARG A 63 40.53 25.46 5.02
N THR A 64 40.78 25.78 3.75
CA THR A 64 40.77 24.84 2.63
C THR A 64 41.75 23.70 2.94
N MET A 65 41.23 22.53 3.28
CA MET A 65 42.03 21.31 3.36
C MET A 65 42.32 20.81 1.94
N PRO A 66 43.57 20.45 1.61
CA PRO A 66 43.91 19.89 0.31
C PRO A 66 43.23 18.52 0.13
N ALA A 67 42.55 18.37 -1.00
CA ALA A 67 41.92 17.13 -1.43
C ALA A 67 42.97 16.01 -1.50
N ASN A 68 42.84 15.03 -0.59
CA ASN A 68 43.65 13.81 -0.60
C ASN A 68 43.13 12.87 -1.68
N ALA A 69 43.57 13.09 -2.92
CA ALA A 69 43.16 12.35 -4.12
C ALA A 69 43.79 10.94 -4.25
N SER A 70 44.54 10.47 -3.25
CA SER A 70 45.35 9.25 -3.37
C SER A 70 44.68 7.95 -2.88
N MET A 71 43.47 7.99 -2.30
CA MET A 71 42.75 6.77 -1.84
C MET A 71 41.77 6.18 -2.86
N GLY A 72 41.60 6.81 -4.03
CA GLY A 72 40.67 6.32 -5.07
C GLY A 72 41.09 4.96 -5.66
N ALA A 73 42.38 4.78 -5.96
CA ALA A 73 42.89 3.60 -6.65
C ALA A 73 42.73 2.29 -5.85
N SER A 74 42.93 2.33 -4.52
CA SER A 74 42.81 1.14 -3.67
C SER A 74 41.35 0.73 -3.45
N ARG A 75 40.44 1.70 -3.37
CA ARG A 75 38.99 1.44 -3.26
C ARG A 75 38.43 0.84 -4.56
N GLU A 76 38.88 1.32 -5.70
CA GLU A 76 38.46 0.82 -7.01
C GLU A 76 38.87 -0.65 -7.21
N GLN A 77 40.12 -1.00 -6.88
CA GLN A 77 40.60 -2.39 -6.93
C GLN A 77 39.81 -3.32 -6.00
N ALA A 78 39.48 -2.87 -4.78
CA ALA A 78 38.67 -3.66 -3.85
C ALA A 78 37.24 -3.91 -4.37
N LEU A 79 36.66 -2.94 -5.09
CA LEU A 79 35.35 -3.11 -5.72
C LEU A 79 35.42 -4.10 -6.90
N GLN A 80 36.45 -4.00 -7.74
CA GLN A 80 36.65 -4.94 -8.85
C GLN A 80 36.83 -6.38 -8.34
N GLN A 81 37.59 -6.58 -7.27
CA GLN A 81 37.76 -7.90 -6.66
C GLN A 81 36.44 -8.47 -6.13
N ARG A 82 35.63 -7.63 -5.46
CA ARG A 82 34.29 -8.03 -5.00
C ARG A 82 33.33 -8.37 -6.14
N VAL A 83 33.39 -7.64 -7.26
CA VAL A 83 32.56 -7.94 -8.43
C VAL A 83 32.95 -9.30 -9.00
N ALA A 84 34.25 -9.58 -9.17
CA ALA A 84 34.73 -10.87 -9.66
C ALA A 84 34.31 -12.05 -8.76
N GLU A 85 34.39 -11.88 -7.44
CA GLU A 85 33.96 -12.89 -6.47
C GLU A 85 32.44 -13.16 -6.55
N LEU A 86 31.63 -12.10 -6.69
CA LEU A 86 30.17 -12.22 -6.82
C LEU A 86 29.76 -12.90 -8.13
N GLU A 87 30.47 -12.60 -9.23
CA GLU A 87 30.24 -13.25 -10.53
C GLU A 87 30.55 -14.75 -10.48
N GLU A 88 31.64 -15.14 -9.82
CA GLU A 88 31.97 -16.56 -9.64
C GLU A 88 30.95 -17.27 -8.74
N ALA A 89 30.52 -16.64 -7.65
CA ALA A 89 29.48 -17.17 -6.77
C ALA A 89 28.12 -17.35 -7.48
N LEU A 90 27.75 -16.42 -8.37
CA LEU A 90 26.55 -16.54 -9.21
C LEU A 90 26.69 -17.70 -10.18
N ARG A 91 27.84 -17.84 -10.84
CA ARG A 91 28.10 -18.95 -11.77
C ARG A 91 27.99 -20.32 -11.07
N GLY A 92 28.48 -20.42 -9.83
CA GLY A 92 28.32 -21.64 -9.01
C GLY A 92 26.86 -21.96 -8.71
N LYS A 93 26.07 -20.95 -8.31
CA LYS A 93 24.63 -21.14 -8.04
C LYS A 93 23.84 -21.52 -9.29
N ASP A 94 24.18 -20.97 -10.46
CA ASP A 94 23.53 -21.34 -11.72
C ASP A 94 23.80 -22.80 -12.11
N GLN A 95 25.01 -23.30 -11.83
CA GLN A 95 25.35 -24.72 -12.01
C GLN A 95 24.54 -25.60 -11.06
N GLU A 96 24.46 -25.23 -9.77
CA GLU A 96 23.66 -25.96 -8.78
C GLU A 96 22.16 -26.00 -9.16
N ILE A 97 21.60 -24.87 -9.60
CA ILE A 97 20.21 -24.80 -10.09
C ILE A 97 20.01 -25.76 -11.27
N LYS A 98 20.96 -25.81 -12.20
CA LYS A 98 20.88 -26.69 -13.37
C LYS A 98 20.96 -28.18 -12.99
N GLU A 99 21.80 -28.53 -12.02
CA GLU A 99 21.90 -29.89 -11.48
C GLU A 99 20.60 -30.29 -10.77
N LEU A 100 20.06 -29.42 -9.91
CA LEU A 100 18.79 -29.66 -9.22
C LEU A 100 17.61 -29.79 -10.20
N GLN A 101 17.55 -28.94 -11.23
CA GLN A 101 16.53 -29.05 -12.28
C GLN A 101 16.63 -30.39 -13.04
N THR A 102 17.85 -30.85 -13.30
CA THR A 102 18.11 -32.14 -13.95
C THR A 102 17.71 -33.30 -13.03
N ALA A 103 18.04 -33.22 -11.73
CA ALA A 103 17.67 -34.22 -10.73
C ALA A 103 16.15 -34.32 -10.55
N LEU A 104 15.44 -33.18 -10.48
CA LEU A 104 13.98 -33.13 -10.41
C LEU A 104 13.31 -33.71 -11.67
N SER A 105 13.88 -33.41 -12.84
CA SER A 105 13.42 -33.97 -14.12
C SER A 105 13.60 -35.49 -14.15
N ARG A 106 14.72 -36.00 -13.63
CA ARG A 106 15.00 -37.45 -13.50
C ARG A 106 14.08 -38.14 -12.50
N ALA A 107 13.67 -37.45 -11.44
CA ALA A 107 12.74 -37.95 -10.43
C ALA A 107 11.26 -37.95 -10.89
N GLY A 108 10.95 -37.47 -12.10
CA GLY A 108 9.58 -37.44 -12.63
C GLY A 108 8.67 -36.39 -11.98
N ILE A 109 9.22 -35.47 -11.18
CA ILE A 109 8.48 -34.38 -10.55
C ILE A 109 8.28 -33.28 -11.61
N LYS A 110 7.16 -33.36 -12.34
CA LYS A 110 6.75 -32.31 -13.28
C LYS A 110 6.35 -31.06 -12.50
N LEU A 111 7.26 -30.09 -12.41
CA LEU A 111 6.90 -28.74 -11.98
C LEU A 111 5.86 -28.17 -12.97
N PRO A 112 4.74 -27.59 -12.50
CA PRO A 112 3.77 -26.96 -13.39
C PRO A 112 4.47 -25.86 -14.19
N SER A 113 4.47 -25.96 -15.52
CA SER A 113 5.22 -25.07 -16.42
C SER A 113 4.66 -23.63 -16.49
N SER A 114 3.68 -23.30 -15.66
CA SER A 114 3.07 -21.97 -15.56
C SER A 114 3.96 -20.92 -14.88
N PHE A 115 5.14 -21.28 -14.37
CA PHE A 115 6.08 -20.33 -13.76
C PHE A 115 7.24 -19.86 -14.67
N ALA A 116 7.39 -20.41 -15.88
CA ALA A 116 8.56 -20.18 -16.73
C ALA A 116 8.57 -18.87 -17.57
N LYS A 117 7.58 -17.96 -17.40
CA LYS A 117 7.53 -16.71 -18.18
C LYS A 117 7.49 -15.41 -17.37
N LYS A 118 7.81 -15.41 -16.08
CA LYS A 118 7.86 -14.15 -15.30
C LYS A 118 8.90 -14.19 -14.18
N ALA A 119 10.18 -14.22 -14.54
CA ALA A 119 11.30 -14.12 -13.60
C ALA A 119 12.20 -12.93 -13.94
N LYS A 120 11.69 -11.72 -13.69
CA LYS A 120 12.49 -10.58 -13.27
C LYS A 120 11.66 -9.83 -12.23
N ALA A 121 12.21 -9.66 -11.04
CA ALA A 121 11.61 -9.14 -9.80
C ALA A 121 10.80 -10.15 -8.96
N ARG A 122 11.46 -10.72 -7.94
CA ARG A 122 10.92 -10.80 -6.57
C ARG A 122 11.98 -11.29 -5.59
N GLU A 123 12.57 -10.35 -4.86
CA GLU A 123 13.08 -10.62 -3.52
C GLU A 123 12.12 -10.04 -2.47
N LYS A 124 11.97 -10.83 -1.41
CA LYS A 124 11.68 -10.47 -0.01
C LYS A 124 10.24 -10.16 0.45
N VAL A 125 9.61 -11.24 0.94
CA VAL A 125 9.26 -11.50 2.36
C VAL A 125 8.57 -10.39 3.15
N GLY A 126 7.34 -10.67 3.62
CA GLY A 126 6.80 -10.00 4.80
C GLY A 126 5.29 -10.12 5.02
N SER A 127 4.87 -11.18 5.71
CA SER A 127 3.84 -11.20 6.77
C SER A 127 2.45 -10.58 6.48
N GLY A 128 1.43 -11.44 6.42
CA GLY A 128 0.06 -11.05 6.73
C GLY A 128 -1.03 -11.59 5.81
N GLY A 129 -1.17 -12.92 5.73
CA GLY A 129 -2.47 -13.61 5.64
C GLY A 129 -3.54 -13.15 4.65
N PHE A 130 -3.19 -12.45 3.56
CA PHE A 130 -4.12 -12.25 2.45
C PHE A 130 -4.22 -13.62 1.76
N ARG A 131 -5.27 -14.39 2.09
CA ARG A 131 -5.68 -15.50 1.23
C ARG A 131 -5.92 -14.85 -0.11
N LYS A 132 -5.00 -15.03 -1.07
CA LYS A 132 -5.20 -14.63 -2.45
C LYS A 132 -6.51 -15.27 -2.87
N VAL A 133 -7.58 -14.48 -2.84
CA VAL A 133 -8.86 -14.87 -3.42
C VAL A 133 -8.49 -15.21 -4.86
N SER A 134 -8.71 -16.47 -5.19
CA SER A 134 -8.09 -17.15 -6.32
C SER A 134 -8.36 -16.42 -7.63
N GLN A 135 -7.35 -15.68 -8.12
CA GLN A 135 -7.21 -15.19 -9.49
C GLN A 135 -8.47 -14.56 -10.12
N SER A 136 -9.35 -13.92 -9.35
CA SER A 136 -10.40 -13.10 -9.94
C SER A 136 -9.72 -11.88 -10.55
N GLN A 137 -9.55 -11.87 -11.87
CA GLN A 137 -9.19 -10.63 -12.55
C GLN A 137 -10.28 -9.60 -12.23
N PRO A 138 -9.92 -8.35 -11.92
CA PRO A 138 -10.92 -7.31 -11.69
C PRO A 138 -11.77 -7.19 -12.96
N ALA A 139 -13.08 -7.02 -12.81
CA ALA A 139 -14.00 -6.92 -13.94
C ALA A 139 -13.61 -5.78 -14.90
N VAL A 140 -13.05 -4.71 -14.33
CA VAL A 140 -12.46 -3.58 -15.06
C VAL A 140 -11.07 -3.33 -14.48
N PRO A 141 -9.99 -3.48 -15.26
CA PRO A 141 -8.65 -3.11 -14.81
C PRO A 141 -8.59 -1.59 -14.58
N TYR A 142 -7.83 -1.19 -13.56
CA TYR A 142 -7.56 0.23 -13.33
C TYR A 142 -6.37 0.64 -14.17
N GLU A 143 -6.46 1.80 -14.83
CA GLU A 143 -5.37 2.44 -15.56
C GLU A 143 -5.07 3.78 -14.87
N ALA A 144 -3.80 4.06 -14.60
CA ALA A 144 -3.41 5.31 -13.95
C ALA A 144 -3.79 6.50 -14.84
N VAL A 145 -4.58 7.42 -14.30
CA VAL A 145 -5.03 8.64 -14.98
C VAL A 145 -3.86 9.62 -15.14
N ASP A 146 -2.92 9.62 -14.20
CA ASP A 146 -1.70 10.43 -14.24
C ASP A 146 -0.49 9.56 -13.95
N GLN A 147 0.37 9.39 -14.95
CA GLN A 147 1.60 8.60 -14.82
C GLN A 147 2.70 9.32 -14.03
N GLU A 148 2.54 10.61 -13.73
CA GLU A 148 3.49 11.35 -12.90
C GLU A 148 3.15 11.26 -11.40
N ASP A 149 1.94 10.80 -11.06
CA ASP A 149 1.51 10.67 -9.67
C ASP A 149 1.84 9.28 -9.10
N PRO A 150 2.78 9.16 -8.14
CA PRO A 150 3.18 7.86 -7.61
C PRO A 150 2.03 7.12 -6.89
N ILE A 151 1.03 7.85 -6.38
CA ILE A 151 -0.16 7.26 -5.77
C ILE A 151 -0.96 6.49 -6.81
N ASP A 152 -1.14 7.06 -8.00
CA ASP A 152 -1.94 6.47 -9.08
C ASP A 152 -1.27 5.23 -9.66
N LEU A 153 0.04 5.31 -9.93
CA LEU A 153 0.84 4.16 -10.35
C LEU A 153 0.80 3.02 -9.33
N ARG A 154 0.92 3.36 -8.04
CA ARG A 154 0.91 2.35 -6.99
C ARG A 154 -0.48 1.74 -6.79
N LEU A 155 -1.53 2.53 -6.97
CA LEU A 155 -2.91 2.08 -6.93
C LEU A 155 -3.21 1.13 -8.09
N GLU A 156 -2.76 1.46 -9.31
CA GLU A 156 -2.88 0.59 -10.49
C GLU A 156 -2.25 -0.79 -10.26
N GLU A 157 -0.98 -0.82 -9.84
CA GLU A 157 -0.26 -2.07 -9.56
C GLU A 157 -0.97 -2.88 -8.47
N PHE A 158 -1.40 -2.21 -7.40
CA PHE A 158 -2.07 -2.84 -6.27
C PHE A 158 -3.45 -3.42 -6.63
N TYR A 159 -4.28 -2.63 -7.32
CA TYR A 159 -5.64 -3.00 -7.69
C TYR A 159 -5.66 -4.15 -8.69
N ASN A 160 -4.86 -4.04 -9.76
CA ASN A 160 -4.73 -5.08 -10.79
C ASN A 160 -4.11 -6.37 -10.23
N GLY A 161 -3.34 -6.28 -9.14
CA GLY A 161 -2.78 -7.43 -8.42
C GLY A 161 -3.72 -8.09 -7.41
N THR A 162 -4.70 -7.35 -6.87
CA THR A 162 -5.61 -7.81 -5.81
C THR A 162 -6.90 -8.40 -6.37
N GLY A 163 -7.39 -7.90 -7.50
CA GLY A 163 -8.61 -8.42 -8.12
C GLY A 163 -9.90 -7.93 -7.44
N SER A 164 -9.89 -6.71 -6.88
CA SER A 164 -11.08 -6.07 -6.32
C SER A 164 -12.17 -5.95 -7.38
N ALA A 165 -13.43 -6.21 -7.01
CA ALA A 165 -14.56 -6.07 -7.94
C ALA A 165 -15.01 -4.61 -8.11
N ILE A 166 -14.79 -3.78 -7.09
CA ILE A 166 -15.24 -2.39 -7.08
C ILE A 166 -14.12 -1.50 -7.64
N PRO A 167 -14.35 -0.74 -8.72
CA PRO A 167 -13.33 0.10 -9.32
C PRO A 167 -13.03 1.33 -8.46
N PHE A 168 -11.79 1.79 -8.53
CA PHE A 168 -11.42 3.12 -8.06
C PHE A 168 -11.69 4.15 -9.16
N GLN A 169 -12.20 5.31 -8.78
CA GLN A 169 -12.35 6.46 -9.66
C GLN A 169 -11.62 7.66 -9.04
N ARG A 170 -10.67 8.23 -9.76
CA ARG A 170 -9.96 9.42 -9.29
C ARG A 170 -10.89 10.63 -9.28
N ILE A 171 -10.93 11.34 -8.15
CA ILE A 171 -11.64 12.63 -8.02
C ILE A 171 -10.60 13.75 -8.14
N ASN A 172 -9.56 13.70 -7.30
CA ASN A 172 -8.45 14.65 -7.26
C ASN A 172 -7.16 13.91 -6.89
N ARG A 173 -6.01 14.59 -6.97
CA ARG A 173 -4.75 14.01 -6.50
C ARG A 173 -4.86 13.62 -5.02
N GLY A 174 -4.63 12.35 -4.72
CA GLY A 174 -4.79 11.80 -3.36
C GLY A 174 -6.23 11.55 -2.90
N PHE A 175 -7.26 11.87 -3.70
CA PHE A 175 -8.67 11.60 -3.36
C PHE A 175 -9.35 10.78 -4.44
N TYR A 176 -9.89 9.64 -4.02
CA TYR A 176 -10.48 8.65 -4.89
C TYR A 176 -11.87 8.28 -4.39
N ARG A 177 -12.70 7.79 -5.29
CA ARG A 177 -14.00 7.19 -5.01
C ARG A 177 -13.86 5.68 -5.13
N PHE A 178 -14.29 4.95 -4.11
CA PHE A 178 -14.35 3.49 -4.09
C PHE A 178 -15.80 3.10 -3.87
N GLY A 179 -16.51 2.75 -4.95
CA GLY A 179 -17.96 2.61 -4.95
C GLY A 179 -18.64 3.95 -4.62
N GLU A 180 -19.31 4.04 -3.49
CA GLU A 180 -19.90 5.27 -2.96
C GLU A 180 -18.99 6.02 -1.98
N THR A 181 -17.98 5.34 -1.45
CA THR A 181 -17.14 5.86 -0.37
C THR A 181 -16.00 6.72 -0.93
N ILE A 182 -15.82 7.92 -0.37
CA ILE A 182 -14.67 8.78 -0.69
C ILE A 182 -13.50 8.38 0.21
N VAL A 183 -12.37 8.10 -0.42
CA VAL A 183 -11.13 7.66 0.23
C VAL A 183 -9.98 8.57 -0.14
N GLU A 184 -9.25 9.03 0.87
CA GLU A 184 -8.00 9.74 0.73
C GLU A 184 -6.85 8.72 0.75
N LEU A 185 -6.05 8.71 -0.30
CA LEU A 185 -4.90 7.84 -0.46
C LEU A 185 -3.60 8.62 -0.30
N ASN A 186 -2.63 8.01 0.36
CA ASN A 186 -1.30 8.58 0.53
C ASN A 186 -0.23 7.47 0.56
N ILE A 187 1.01 7.80 0.19
CA ILE A 187 2.14 6.88 0.29
C ILE A 187 2.95 7.23 1.54
N ILE A 188 3.01 6.29 2.48
CA ILE A 188 3.80 6.42 3.72
C ILE A 188 4.72 5.22 3.81
N ASN A 189 6.04 5.45 3.86
CA ASN A 189 7.06 4.39 3.89
C ASN A 189 6.92 3.39 2.73
N HIS A 190 6.71 3.90 1.50
CA HIS A 190 6.50 3.10 0.29
C HIS A 190 5.26 2.18 0.32
N LYS A 191 4.34 2.39 1.28
CA LYS A 191 3.09 1.66 1.38
C LYS A 191 1.93 2.59 1.06
N LEU A 192 0.96 2.05 0.32
CA LEU A 192 -0.27 2.76 0.00
C LEU A 192 -1.18 2.69 1.22
N MET A 193 -1.57 3.86 1.72
CA MET A 193 -2.37 4.03 2.92
C MET A 193 -3.66 4.73 2.56
N ALA A 194 -4.75 4.35 3.20
CA ALA A 194 -6.09 4.91 3.00
C ALA A 194 -6.60 5.59 4.27
N ARG A 195 -7.41 6.63 4.11
CA ARG A 195 -8.23 7.26 5.15
C ARG A 195 -9.59 7.58 4.54
N THR A 196 -10.67 7.43 5.29
CA THR A 196 -12.03 7.79 4.85
C THR A 196 -12.58 8.90 5.74
N GLU A 197 -13.59 9.60 5.23
CA GLU A 197 -14.28 10.67 5.95
C GLU A 197 -15.16 10.14 7.09
N ASP A 198 -15.71 8.93 6.94
CA ASP A 198 -16.61 8.29 7.91
C ASP A 198 -15.93 7.81 9.21
N GLY A 199 -14.63 8.05 9.35
CA GLY A 199 -13.88 7.76 10.57
C GLY A 199 -13.29 6.35 10.64
N TRP A 200 -13.21 5.61 9.53
CA TRP A 200 -12.46 4.36 9.47
C TRP A 200 -11.05 4.52 10.06
N ASN A 201 -10.61 3.51 10.81
CA ASN A 201 -9.33 3.52 11.52
C ASN A 201 -9.13 4.76 12.41
N ARG A 202 -10.22 5.27 13.03
CA ARG A 202 -10.21 6.49 13.86
C ARG A 202 -9.73 7.71 13.08
N SER A 203 -10.12 7.81 11.81
CA SER A 203 -9.69 8.86 10.88
C SER A 203 -8.17 8.92 10.67
N LYS A 204 -7.45 7.82 10.92
CA LYS A 204 -6.00 7.70 10.67
C LYS A 204 -5.74 6.90 9.41
N PHE A 205 -4.63 7.18 8.75
CA PHE A 205 -4.14 6.38 7.64
C PHE A 205 -3.90 4.93 8.07
N GLY A 206 -4.58 4.00 7.40
CA GLY A 206 -4.42 2.55 7.55
C GLY A 206 -3.93 1.90 6.25
N PRO A 207 -3.36 0.69 6.28
CA PRO A 207 -2.97 -0.03 5.06
C PRO A 207 -4.16 -0.25 4.13
N ILE A 208 -3.98 -0.01 2.83
CA ILE A 208 -5.06 -0.14 1.84
C ILE A 208 -5.65 -1.55 1.76
N GLU A 209 -4.85 -2.58 2.08
CA GLU A 209 -5.32 -3.97 2.14
C GLU A 209 -6.43 -4.13 3.18
N LYS A 210 -6.27 -3.49 4.34
CA LYS A 210 -7.26 -3.53 5.42
C LYS A 210 -8.52 -2.75 5.05
N PHE A 211 -8.36 -1.68 4.26
CA PHE A 211 -9.49 -0.90 3.74
C PHE A 211 -10.35 -1.78 2.82
N LEU A 212 -9.74 -2.44 1.82
CA LEU A 212 -10.45 -3.32 0.91
C LEU A 212 -11.19 -4.44 1.65
N MET A 213 -10.54 -5.11 2.60
CA MET A 213 -11.20 -6.18 3.37
C MET A 213 -12.46 -5.73 4.12
N TYR A 214 -12.55 -4.45 4.48
CA TYR A 214 -13.70 -3.91 5.20
C TYR A 214 -14.80 -3.38 4.26
N TYR A 215 -14.41 -2.56 3.27
CA TYR A 215 -15.36 -1.90 2.39
C TYR A 215 -15.79 -2.73 1.18
N GLU A 216 -14.99 -3.68 0.72
CA GLU A 216 -15.33 -4.43 -0.48
C GLU A 216 -16.66 -5.18 -0.33
N ASN A 217 -16.91 -5.80 0.83
CA ASN A 217 -18.18 -6.47 1.09
C ASN A 217 -19.36 -5.49 1.13
N ILE A 218 -19.17 -4.34 1.80
CA ILE A 218 -20.21 -3.31 1.95
C ILE A 218 -20.59 -2.72 0.58
N GLU A 219 -19.60 -2.38 -0.24
CA GLU A 219 -19.81 -1.78 -1.56
C GLU A 219 -20.35 -2.81 -2.58
N ARG A 220 -19.98 -4.10 -2.47
CA ARG A 220 -20.59 -5.17 -3.28
C ARG A 220 -22.08 -5.34 -2.99
N GLU A 221 -22.47 -5.35 -1.72
CA GLU A 221 -23.87 -5.44 -1.31
C GLU A 221 -24.67 -4.23 -1.81
N LYS A 222 -24.13 -3.02 -1.66
CA LYS A 222 -24.76 -1.78 -2.17
C LYS A 222 -24.91 -1.75 -3.68
N ALA A 223 -23.91 -2.23 -4.41
CA ALA A 223 -23.93 -2.30 -5.86
C ALA A 223 -24.92 -3.36 -6.40
N GLY A 224 -25.55 -4.15 -5.52
CA GLY A 224 -26.44 -5.24 -5.92
C GLY A 224 -25.71 -6.37 -6.65
N ILE A 225 -24.38 -6.45 -6.52
CA ILE A 225 -23.59 -7.54 -7.07
C ILE A 225 -23.77 -8.72 -6.12
N LEU A 226 -24.77 -9.55 -6.41
CA LEU A 226 -25.07 -10.78 -5.68
C LEU A 226 -23.79 -11.63 -5.60
N LEU A 227 -23.29 -11.83 -4.38
CA LEU A 227 -22.25 -12.81 -4.10
C LEU A 227 -22.83 -14.18 -4.46
N GLU A 228 -22.45 -14.72 -5.61
CA GLU A 228 -22.67 -16.14 -5.84
C GLU A 228 -21.87 -16.91 -4.77
N PRO A 229 -22.54 -17.78 -3.99
CA PRO A 229 -21.95 -18.47 -2.85
C PRO A 229 -20.88 -19.51 -3.25
#